data_AF-A0A7W1VS98-F1
#
_entry.id   AF-A0A7W1VS98-F1
#
_cell.length_a   1.000
_cell.length_b   1.000
_cell.length_c   1.000
_cell.angle_alpha   90.00
_cell.angle_beta   90.00
_cell.angle_gamma   90.00
#
_symmetry.space_group_name_H-M   'P 1'
#
loop_
_entity.id
_entity.type
_entity.pdbx_description
1 polymer ?
#
loop_
_entity_poly.entity_id
_entity_poly.type
_entity_poly.pdbx_seq_one_letter_code
_entity_poly.pdbx_strand_id
1 'polypeptide(L)'
;MPKWAKFIIAFLLLPVCFGALKTLWLVLKASESADTFWAIMLAGAACWVVIFYLLPKPMWVYVFGHELTHAVWTWLFGGRVKKFKANAKGGHVVVTKHNFLIALAPYFFPIYVALLVAIFAIGHLIWNWKPFEMWFHLLIGAAYAFHVTLTWHILKTRQSDITQQGYFFSSVIIFLGNIGVLIVGLPLLTAKVRLLTAMEWWFRSTADVLNRIGNLFS
;
A
#
# COMPACT_ATOMS: atom_id res chain seq x y z
N MET A 1 7.20 -17.69 14.99
CA MET A 1 6.77 -16.78 16.08
C MET A 1 5.32 -17.09 16.46
N PRO A 2 5.04 -17.36 17.74
CA PRO A 2 3.69 -17.68 18.21
C PRO A 2 2.74 -16.48 18.08
N LYS A 3 1.43 -16.73 18.03
CA LYS A 3 0.40 -15.68 17.85
C LYS A 3 0.35 -14.67 18.99
N TRP A 4 0.60 -15.08 20.24
CA TRP A 4 0.62 -14.17 21.38
C TRP A 4 1.75 -13.13 21.27
N ALA A 5 2.92 -13.51 20.78
CA ALA A 5 4.03 -12.57 20.57
C ALA A 5 3.69 -11.56 19.46
N LYS A 6 3.05 -12.02 18.38
CA LYS A 6 2.54 -11.13 17.32
C LYS A 6 1.50 -10.14 17.87
N PHE A 7 0.64 -10.59 18.78
CA PHE A 7 -0.35 -9.72 19.42
C PHE A 7 0.32 -8.60 20.22
N ILE A 8 1.33 -8.93 21.04
CA ILE A 8 2.09 -7.92 21.81
C ILE A 8 2.76 -6.93 20.85
N ILE A 9 3.42 -7.41 19.80
CA ILE A 9 4.04 -6.53 18.79
C ILE A 9 3.01 -5.61 18.14
N ALA A 10 1.84 -6.13 17.76
CA ALA A 10 0.77 -5.33 17.17
C ALA A 10 0.30 -4.24 18.12
N PHE A 11 0.18 -4.55 19.41
CA PHE A 11 -0.20 -3.58 20.44
C PHE A 11 0.86 -2.48 20.61
N LEU A 12 2.15 -2.85 20.67
CA LEU A 12 3.26 -1.91 20.76
C LEU A 12 3.40 -1.00 19.53
N LEU A 13 2.86 -1.43 18.38
CA LEU A 13 2.86 -0.64 17.14
C LEU A 13 1.70 0.37 17.07
N LEU A 14 0.72 0.35 17.97
CA LEU A 14 -0.41 1.29 17.94
C LEU A 14 0.01 2.77 17.98
N PRO A 15 0.98 3.21 18.82
CA PRO A 15 1.48 4.58 18.78
C PRO A 15 2.04 4.97 17.41
N VAL A 16 2.70 4.03 16.72
CA VAL A 16 3.22 4.23 15.35
C VAL A 16 2.08 4.42 14.36
N CYS A 17 0.97 3.68 14.50
CA CYS A 17 -0.25 3.85 13.69
C CYS A 17 -0.85 5.24 13.85
N PHE A 18 -0.99 5.74 15.08
CA PHE A 18 -1.49 7.09 15.34
C PHE A 18 -0.55 8.17 14.80
N GLY A 19 0.76 7.98 14.98
CA GLY A 19 1.77 8.83 14.36
C GLY A 19 1.66 8.87 12.83
N ALA A 20 1.45 7.72 12.20
CA ALA A 20 1.29 7.60 10.76
C ALA A 20 0.03 8.34 10.25
N LEU A 21 -1.11 8.24 10.96
CA LEU A 21 -2.32 8.99 10.63
C LEU A 21 -2.09 10.51 10.68
N LYS A 22 -1.47 11.00 11.76
CA LYS A 22 -1.16 12.43 11.90
C LYS A 22 -0.24 12.90 10.77
N THR A 23 0.78 12.12 10.43
CA THR A 23 1.67 12.43 9.31
C THR A 23 0.96 12.42 7.97
N LEU A 24 0.12 11.43 7.71
CA LEU A 24 -0.65 11.38 6.46
C LEU A 24 -1.53 12.63 6.33
N TRP A 25 -2.18 13.06 7.42
CA TRP A 25 -2.94 14.31 7.42
C TRP A 25 -2.07 15.54 7.10
N LEU A 26 -0.87 15.64 7.66
CA LEU A 26 0.07 16.72 7.35
C LEU A 26 0.52 16.70 5.88
N VAL A 27 0.82 15.52 5.34
CA VAL A 27 1.20 15.33 3.93
C VAL A 27 0.05 15.72 3.00
N LEU A 28 -1.18 15.32 3.30
CA LEU A 28 -2.37 15.70 2.54
C LEU A 28 -2.57 17.22 2.54
N LYS A 29 -2.52 17.85 3.72
CA LYS A 29 -2.65 19.31 3.85
C LYS A 29 -1.56 20.06 3.08
N ALA A 30 -0.31 19.61 3.17
CA ALA A 30 0.79 20.25 2.47
C ALA A 30 0.72 20.05 0.94
N SER A 31 0.05 19.00 0.48
CA SER A 31 -0.12 18.71 -0.95
C SER A 31 -1.43 19.24 -1.54
N GLU A 32 -2.28 19.90 -0.76
CA GLU A 32 -3.60 20.41 -1.19
C GLU A 32 -3.49 21.31 -2.43
N SER A 33 -2.49 22.20 -2.47
CA SER A 33 -2.21 23.10 -3.61
C SER A 33 -1.74 22.42 -4.91
N ALA A 34 -1.77 21.09 -4.99
CA ALA A 34 -1.48 20.32 -6.19
C ALA A 34 -2.78 20.05 -6.98
N ASP A 35 -3.55 21.09 -7.26
CA ASP A 35 -4.94 20.99 -7.75
C ASP A 35 -5.08 20.10 -8.99
N THR A 36 -4.24 20.30 -10.00
CA THR A 36 -4.25 19.50 -11.23
C THR A 36 -3.95 18.03 -10.96
N PHE A 37 -2.99 17.74 -10.06
CA PHE A 37 -2.67 16.37 -9.66
C PHE A 37 -3.88 15.70 -9.00
N TRP A 38 -4.49 16.36 -8.02
CA TRP A 38 -5.64 15.82 -7.29
C TRP A 38 -6.85 15.62 -8.20
N ALA A 39 -7.17 16.62 -9.05
CA ALA A 39 -8.29 16.53 -9.98
C ALA A 39 -8.14 15.31 -10.91
N ILE A 40 -6.95 15.12 -11.50
CA ILE A 40 -6.70 14.03 -12.44
C ILE A 40 -6.62 12.67 -11.73
N MET A 41 -5.94 12.60 -10.59
CA MET A 41 -5.87 11.38 -9.77
C MET A 41 -7.26 10.92 -9.34
N LEU A 42 -8.09 11.86 -8.83
CA LEU A 42 -9.45 11.57 -8.39
C LEU A 42 -10.37 11.21 -9.57
N ALA A 43 -10.18 11.82 -10.75
CA ALA A 43 -10.89 11.41 -11.96
C ALA A 43 -10.56 9.96 -12.34
N GLY A 44 -9.29 9.56 -12.25
CA GLY A 44 -8.88 8.17 -12.48
C GLY A 44 -9.50 7.20 -11.49
N ALA A 45 -9.50 7.56 -10.20
CA ALA A 45 -10.15 6.79 -9.16
C ALA A 45 -11.67 6.67 -9.39
N ALA A 46 -12.33 7.76 -9.79
CA ALA A 46 -13.77 7.78 -10.10
C ALA A 46 -14.10 6.87 -11.29
N CYS A 47 -13.31 6.92 -12.38
CA CYS A 47 -13.45 6.01 -13.51
C CYS A 47 -13.38 4.54 -13.08
N TRP A 48 -12.41 4.19 -12.22
CA TRP A 48 -12.33 2.85 -11.68
C TRP A 48 -13.53 2.49 -10.81
N VAL A 49 -13.99 3.38 -9.93
CA VAL A 49 -15.16 3.13 -9.07
C VAL A 49 -16.40 2.83 -9.91
N VAL A 50 -16.61 3.56 -11.00
CA VAL A 50 -17.69 3.28 -11.97
C VAL A 50 -17.53 1.87 -12.55
N ILE A 51 -16.34 1.49 -13.01
CA ILE A 51 -16.05 0.13 -13.50
C ILE A 51 -16.33 -0.92 -12.42
N PHE A 52 -15.91 -0.70 -11.18
CA PHE A 52 -16.04 -1.65 -10.08
C PHE A 52 -17.50 -1.98 -9.73
N TYR A 53 -18.39 -1.00 -9.83
CA TYR A 53 -19.80 -1.17 -9.53
C TYR A 53 -20.64 -1.60 -10.74
N LEU A 54 -20.32 -1.13 -11.95
CA LEU A 54 -21.14 -1.39 -13.14
C LEU A 54 -20.67 -2.59 -13.97
N LEU A 55 -19.40 -3.00 -13.88
CA LEU A 55 -18.84 -4.11 -14.66
C LEU A 55 -18.45 -5.30 -13.79
N PRO A 56 -18.32 -6.51 -14.37
CA PRO A 56 -17.77 -7.67 -13.67
C PRO A 56 -16.38 -7.38 -13.10
N LYS A 57 -16.17 -7.75 -11.84
CA LYS A 57 -14.89 -7.52 -11.16
C LYS A 57 -13.78 -8.31 -11.88
N PRO A 58 -12.67 -7.67 -12.28
CA PRO A 58 -11.58 -8.32 -13.00
C PRO A 58 -10.71 -9.16 -12.04
N MET A 59 -11.30 -10.22 -11.47
CA MET A 59 -10.68 -11.03 -10.43
C MET A 59 -9.39 -11.71 -10.89
N TRP A 60 -9.26 -12.03 -12.18
CA TRP A 60 -8.02 -12.61 -12.71
C TRP A 60 -6.83 -11.64 -12.63
N VAL A 61 -7.05 -10.35 -12.91
CA VAL A 61 -6.03 -9.30 -12.78
C VAL A 61 -5.65 -9.18 -11.32
N TYR A 62 -6.64 -9.08 -10.44
CA TYR A 62 -6.39 -9.02 -9.00
C TYR A 62 -5.55 -10.21 -8.51
N VAL A 63 -5.97 -11.45 -8.82
CA VAL A 63 -5.30 -12.66 -8.35
C VAL A 63 -3.88 -12.73 -8.89
N PHE A 64 -3.67 -12.36 -10.16
CA PHE A 64 -2.33 -12.27 -10.73
C PHE A 64 -1.47 -11.26 -9.98
N GLY A 65 -1.98 -10.06 -9.73
CA GLY A 65 -1.28 -9.04 -8.93
C GLY A 65 -0.98 -9.49 -7.50
N HIS A 66 -1.90 -10.21 -6.87
CA HIS A 66 -1.76 -10.76 -5.52
C HIS A 66 -0.59 -11.74 -5.45
N GLU A 67 -0.59 -12.75 -6.32
CA GLU A 67 0.49 -13.73 -6.41
C GLU A 67 1.81 -13.11 -6.86
N LEU A 68 1.78 -12.15 -7.80
CA LEU A 68 2.97 -11.42 -8.23
C LEU A 68 3.60 -10.64 -7.08
N THR A 69 2.78 -10.07 -6.20
CA THR A 69 3.26 -9.36 -5.02
C THR A 69 3.99 -10.30 -4.07
N HIS A 70 3.47 -11.51 -3.82
CA HIS A 70 4.19 -12.54 -3.06
C HIS A 70 5.54 -12.88 -3.68
N ALA A 71 5.59 -13.04 -5.00
CA ALA A 71 6.81 -13.35 -5.74
C ALA A 71 7.86 -12.23 -5.62
N VAL A 72 7.46 -10.97 -5.87
CA VAL A 72 8.36 -9.80 -5.78
C VAL A 72 8.91 -9.65 -4.36
N TRP A 73 8.06 -9.73 -3.34
CA TRP A 73 8.49 -9.63 -1.96
C TRP A 73 9.41 -10.79 -1.57
N THR A 74 9.14 -12.00 -2.06
CA THR A 74 10.06 -13.12 -1.86
C THR A 74 11.45 -12.82 -2.40
N TRP A 75 11.58 -12.27 -3.61
CA TRP A 75 12.87 -11.88 -4.17
C TRP A 75 13.55 -10.77 -3.37
N LEU A 76 12.80 -9.74 -2.94
CA LEU A 76 13.34 -8.67 -2.10
C LEU A 76 13.91 -9.18 -0.77
N PHE A 77 13.36 -10.27 -0.23
CA PHE A 77 13.88 -10.93 0.96
C PHE A 77 14.94 -12.01 0.64
N GLY A 78 15.44 -12.12 -0.59
CA GLY A 78 16.47 -13.09 -0.99
C GLY A 78 15.96 -14.53 -1.11
N GLY A 79 14.65 -14.73 -1.24
CA GLY A 79 14.04 -16.02 -1.55
C GLY A 79 13.97 -16.29 -3.05
N ARG A 80 13.52 -17.50 -3.42
CA ARG A 80 13.28 -17.92 -4.80
C ARG A 80 11.81 -18.31 -4.98
N VAL A 81 11.29 -18.05 -6.17
CA VAL A 81 9.97 -18.52 -6.62
C VAL A 81 10.16 -19.82 -7.38
N LYS A 82 9.58 -20.92 -6.90
CA LYS A 82 9.66 -22.24 -7.52
C LYS A 82 8.53 -22.51 -8.50
N LYS A 83 7.34 -21.98 -8.20
CA LYS A 83 6.14 -22.16 -9.02
C LYS A 83 5.25 -20.95 -8.89
N PHE A 84 4.67 -20.52 -9.99
CA PHE A 84 3.72 -19.42 -10.06
C PHE A 84 2.50 -19.87 -10.84
N LYS A 85 1.30 -19.77 -10.25
CA LYS A 85 0.04 -20.02 -10.95
C LYS A 85 -0.99 -19.00 -10.49
N ALA A 86 -1.61 -18.29 -11.43
CA ALA A 86 -2.70 -17.35 -11.16
C ALA A 86 -3.80 -17.54 -12.20
N ASN A 87 -5.05 -17.61 -11.77
CA ASN A 87 -6.23 -17.63 -12.63
C ASN A 87 -7.41 -16.91 -11.95
N ALA A 88 -8.52 -16.74 -12.66
CA ALA A 88 -9.70 -16.03 -12.16
C ALA A 88 -10.34 -16.64 -10.90
N LYS A 89 -10.14 -17.94 -10.64
CA LYS A 89 -10.70 -18.66 -9.47
C LYS A 89 -9.76 -18.66 -8.26
N GLY A 90 -8.48 -18.32 -8.46
CA GLY A 90 -7.47 -18.33 -7.41
C GLY A 90 -6.05 -18.50 -7.94
N GLY A 91 -5.09 -18.27 -7.07
CA GLY A 91 -3.67 -18.36 -7.36
C GLY A 91 -2.92 -19.10 -6.25
N HIS A 92 -1.69 -19.51 -6.55
CA HIS A 92 -0.72 -19.88 -5.54
C HIS A 92 0.69 -19.66 -6.08
N VAL A 93 1.57 -19.15 -5.22
CA VAL A 93 3.02 -19.11 -5.44
C VAL A 93 3.72 -20.02 -4.44
N VAL A 94 4.58 -20.90 -4.95
CA VAL A 94 5.47 -21.71 -4.12
C VAL A 94 6.80 -20.99 -4.02
N VAL A 95 7.16 -20.58 -2.81
CA VAL A 95 8.36 -19.78 -2.53
C VAL A 95 9.28 -20.50 -1.54
N THR A 96 10.57 -20.15 -1.53
CA THR A 96 11.54 -20.74 -0.59
C THR A 96 11.66 -19.98 0.72
N LYS A 97 11.07 -18.79 0.82
CA LYS A 97 11.14 -17.93 2.00
C LYS A 97 9.74 -17.48 2.38
N HIS A 98 9.43 -17.64 3.67
CA HIS A 98 8.15 -17.27 4.22
C HIS A 98 8.36 -16.35 5.43
N ASN A 99 7.73 -15.18 5.41
CA ASN A 99 7.62 -14.30 6.56
C ASN A 99 6.31 -13.52 6.49
N PHE A 100 5.94 -12.84 7.56
CA PHE A 100 4.65 -12.14 7.62
C PHE A 100 4.58 -10.96 6.65
N LEU A 101 5.70 -10.31 6.30
CA LEU A 101 5.70 -9.23 5.31
C LEU A 101 5.40 -9.75 3.92
N ILE A 102 6.02 -10.86 3.50
CA ILE A 102 5.69 -11.52 2.24
C ILE A 102 4.21 -11.90 2.24
N ALA A 103 3.74 -12.59 3.28
CA ALA A 103 2.35 -13.04 3.37
C ALA A 103 1.33 -11.90 3.34
N LEU A 104 1.65 -10.74 3.92
CA LEU A 104 0.72 -9.61 4.01
C LEU A 104 0.92 -8.56 2.91
N ALA A 105 2.00 -8.66 2.12
CA ALA A 105 2.33 -7.70 1.08
C ALA A 105 1.21 -7.42 0.08
N PRO A 106 0.47 -8.43 -0.44
CA PRO A 106 -0.60 -8.17 -1.40
C PRO A 106 -1.72 -7.25 -0.89
N TYR A 107 -1.88 -7.16 0.43
CA TYR A 107 -2.95 -6.39 1.07
C TYR A 107 -2.56 -4.92 1.33
N PHE A 108 -1.28 -4.56 1.19
CA PHE A 108 -0.81 -3.19 1.41
C PHE A 108 0.09 -2.64 0.31
N PHE A 109 0.67 -3.48 -0.53
CA PHE A 109 1.56 -3.07 -1.60
C PHE A 109 0.81 -3.05 -2.94
N PRO A 110 0.50 -1.87 -3.50
CA PRO A 110 -0.21 -1.76 -4.77
C PRO A 110 0.73 -2.01 -5.95
N ILE A 111 0.99 -3.29 -6.27
CA ILE A 111 1.95 -3.68 -7.32
C ILE A 111 1.70 -2.98 -8.67
N TYR A 112 0.44 -2.77 -9.06
CA TYR A 112 0.11 -2.08 -10.31
C TYR A 112 0.47 -0.60 -10.30
N VAL A 113 0.33 0.06 -9.14
CA VAL A 113 0.81 1.44 -8.96
C VAL A 113 2.34 1.47 -9.05
N ALA A 114 3.03 0.54 -8.39
CA ALA A 114 4.48 0.45 -8.44
C ALA A 114 5.01 0.21 -9.87
N LEU A 115 4.34 -0.65 -10.64
CA LEU A 115 4.66 -0.90 -12.05
C LEU A 115 4.43 0.35 -12.90
N LEU A 116 3.32 1.06 -12.73
CA LEU A 116 3.05 2.32 -13.44
C LEU A 116 4.13 3.36 -13.14
N VAL A 117 4.52 3.53 -11.87
CA VAL A 117 5.60 4.44 -11.46
C VAL A 117 6.92 4.04 -12.11
N ALA A 118 7.30 2.77 -12.07
CA ALA A 118 8.55 2.30 -12.66
C ALA A 118 8.58 2.50 -14.18
N ILE A 119 7.50 2.14 -14.88
CA ILE A 119 7.37 2.32 -16.33
C ILE A 119 7.45 3.80 -16.70
N PHE A 120 6.71 4.66 -15.98
CA PHE A 120 6.74 6.09 -16.25
C PHE A 120 8.11 6.72 -15.96
N ALA A 121 8.76 6.34 -14.85
CA ALA A 121 10.08 6.85 -14.50
C ALA A 121 11.15 6.46 -15.54
N ILE A 122 11.15 5.20 -15.99
CA ILE A 122 12.05 4.73 -17.06
C ILE A 122 11.75 5.47 -18.36
N GLY A 123 10.47 5.58 -18.72
CA GLY A 123 10.08 6.25 -19.96
C GLY A 123 10.39 7.75 -19.93
N HIS A 124 10.26 8.40 -18.77
CA HIS A 124 10.68 9.78 -18.56
C HIS A 124 12.19 9.94 -18.71
N LEU A 125 12.98 9.02 -18.14
CA LEU A 125 14.44 9.06 -18.23
C LEU A 125 14.95 8.90 -19.67
N ILE A 126 14.33 8.03 -20.46
CA ILE A 126 14.81 7.70 -21.82
C ILE A 126 14.21 8.64 -22.88
N TRP A 127 12.92 8.98 -22.76
CA TRP A 127 12.17 9.68 -23.82
C TRP A 127 11.48 10.98 -23.35
N ASN A 128 11.73 11.45 -22.12
CA ASN A 128 11.11 12.65 -21.56
C ASN A 128 9.57 12.64 -21.67
N TRP A 129 8.93 11.63 -21.06
CA TRP A 129 7.47 11.46 -20.98
C TRP A 129 6.70 12.53 -20.18
N LYS A 130 7.28 13.71 -19.98
CA LYS A 130 6.57 14.86 -19.38
C LYS A 130 5.20 15.14 -20.03
N PRO A 131 5.01 15.04 -21.36
CA PRO A 131 3.69 15.23 -21.97
C PRO A 131 2.63 14.21 -21.52
N PHE A 132 3.03 13.04 -21.01
CA PHE A 132 2.12 11.98 -20.57
C PHE A 132 1.82 12.03 -19.07
N GLU A 133 2.30 13.05 -18.35
CA GLU A 133 2.15 13.19 -16.91
C GLU A 133 0.68 13.19 -16.46
N MET A 134 -0.23 13.80 -17.23
CA MET A 134 -1.67 13.73 -16.95
C MET A 134 -2.21 12.30 -17.00
N TRP A 135 -1.83 11.51 -18.02
CA TRP A 135 -2.29 10.14 -18.17
C TRP A 135 -1.69 9.25 -17.09
N PHE A 136 -0.45 9.52 -16.70
CA PHE A 136 0.18 8.86 -15.57
C PHE A 136 -0.60 9.09 -14.27
N HIS A 137 -0.93 10.33 -13.91
CA HIS A 137 -1.74 10.61 -12.71
C HIS A 137 -3.12 9.96 -12.76
N LEU A 138 -3.77 9.96 -13.93
CA LEU A 138 -5.07 9.30 -14.14
C LEU A 138 -4.96 7.79 -13.89
N LEU A 139 -3.95 7.15 -14.46
CA LEU A 139 -3.72 5.71 -14.31
C LEU A 139 -3.33 5.32 -12.89
N ILE A 140 -2.53 6.14 -12.20
CA ILE A 140 -2.20 5.92 -10.79
C ILE A 140 -3.47 5.98 -9.93
N GLY A 141 -4.35 6.95 -10.18
CA GLY A 141 -5.63 7.07 -9.47
C GLY A 141 -6.51 5.84 -9.67
N ALA A 142 -6.66 5.40 -10.92
CA ALA A 142 -7.41 4.18 -11.25
C ALA A 142 -6.78 2.93 -10.63
N ALA A 143 -5.46 2.75 -10.72
CA ALA A 143 -4.76 1.58 -10.20
C ALA A 143 -4.72 1.53 -8.66
N TYR A 144 -4.65 2.69 -8.00
CA TYR A 144 -4.72 2.76 -6.54
C TYR A 144 -6.14 2.45 -6.06
N ALA A 145 -7.17 3.01 -6.71
CA ALA A 145 -8.55 2.68 -6.40
C ALA A 145 -8.87 1.20 -6.69
N PHE A 146 -8.30 0.63 -7.75
CA PHE A 146 -8.32 -0.81 -8.03
C PHE A 146 -7.79 -1.61 -6.85
N HIS A 147 -6.60 -1.26 -6.35
CA HIS A 147 -5.99 -1.95 -5.22
C HIS A 147 -6.87 -1.87 -3.97
N VAL A 148 -7.32 -0.68 -3.59
CA VAL A 148 -8.12 -0.48 -2.37
C VAL A 148 -9.46 -1.21 -2.43
N THR A 149 -10.21 -1.04 -3.52
CA THR A 149 -11.56 -1.61 -3.65
C THR A 149 -11.57 -3.13 -3.74
N LEU A 150 -10.62 -3.75 -4.45
CA LEU A 150 -10.56 -5.21 -4.54
C LEU A 150 -9.91 -5.85 -3.31
N THR A 151 -8.92 -5.20 -2.68
CA THR A 151 -8.45 -5.63 -1.36
C THR A 151 -9.60 -5.61 -0.36
N TRP A 152 -10.39 -4.53 -0.30
CA TRP A 152 -11.60 -4.49 0.52
C TRP A 152 -12.59 -5.60 0.19
N HIS A 153 -12.83 -5.89 -1.09
CA HIS A 153 -13.72 -6.96 -1.52
C HIS A 153 -13.26 -8.33 -1.02
N ILE A 154 -11.96 -8.65 -1.14
CA ILE A 154 -11.42 -9.95 -0.75
C ILE A 154 -11.32 -10.10 0.78
N LEU A 155 -11.05 -9.01 1.51
CA LEU A 155 -11.01 -9.02 2.98
C LEU A 155 -12.36 -9.42 3.63
N LYS A 156 -13.48 -9.37 2.89
CA LYS A 156 -14.78 -9.90 3.32
C LYS A 156 -14.83 -11.43 3.38
N THR A 157 -13.82 -12.09 2.82
CA THR A 157 -13.68 -13.55 2.83
C THR A 157 -12.48 -13.97 3.68
N ARG A 158 -12.49 -15.23 4.14
CA ARG A 158 -11.41 -15.74 5.01
C ARG A 158 -10.13 -15.97 4.21
N GLN A 159 -9.09 -15.19 4.50
CA GLN A 159 -7.77 -15.31 3.88
C GLN A 159 -6.79 -16.10 4.75
N SER A 160 -6.15 -17.12 4.18
CA SER A 160 -5.12 -17.91 4.86
C SER A 160 -3.93 -17.05 5.27
N ASP A 161 -3.52 -16.13 4.40
CA ASP A 161 -2.39 -15.23 4.62
C ASP A 161 -2.57 -14.39 5.89
N ILE A 162 -3.80 -13.97 6.18
CA ILE A 162 -4.15 -13.18 7.37
C ILE A 162 -4.31 -14.08 8.60
N THR A 163 -5.10 -15.15 8.47
CA THR A 163 -5.45 -16.02 9.61
C THR A 163 -4.24 -16.75 10.20
N GLN A 164 -3.24 -17.07 9.37
CA GLN A 164 -1.97 -17.65 9.80
C GLN A 164 -1.12 -16.66 10.63
N GLN A 165 -1.20 -15.36 10.37
CA GLN A 165 -0.49 -14.34 11.14
C GLN A 165 -1.29 -13.88 12.37
N GLY A 166 -2.62 -13.96 12.33
CA GLY A 166 -3.53 -13.49 13.37
C GLY A 166 -4.12 -12.14 12.99
N TYR A 167 -5.45 -12.01 13.09
CA TYR A 167 -6.20 -10.86 12.56
C TYR A 167 -5.68 -9.51 13.05
N PHE A 168 -5.53 -9.34 14.37
CA PHE A 168 -5.10 -8.05 14.92
C PHE A 168 -3.71 -7.62 14.42
N PHE A 169 -2.74 -8.53 14.45
CA PHE A 169 -1.40 -8.26 13.93
C PHE A 169 -1.42 -7.95 12.43
N SER A 170 -2.16 -8.75 11.64
CA SER A 170 -2.32 -8.48 10.21
C SER A 170 -2.94 -7.11 9.95
N SER A 171 -4.00 -6.74 10.66
CA SER A 171 -4.66 -5.45 10.51
C SER A 171 -3.71 -4.29 10.77
N VAL A 172 -2.89 -4.35 11.82
CA VAL A 172 -1.88 -3.32 12.13
C VAL A 172 -0.83 -3.21 11.02
N ILE A 173 -0.28 -4.34 10.55
CA ILE A 173 0.73 -4.33 9.49
C ILE A 173 0.15 -3.84 8.15
N ILE A 174 -1.04 -4.31 7.77
CA ILE A 174 -1.73 -3.90 6.53
C ILE A 174 -2.03 -2.40 6.58
N PHE A 175 -2.50 -1.90 7.72
CA PHE A 175 -2.76 -0.48 7.93
C PHE A 175 -1.48 0.37 7.79
N LEU A 176 -0.41 -0.01 8.50
CA LEU A 176 0.87 0.69 8.43
C LEU A 176 1.46 0.66 7.02
N GLY A 177 1.34 -0.48 6.32
CA GLY A 177 1.77 -0.60 4.94
C GLY A 177 1.02 0.34 4.00
N ASN A 178 -0.31 0.38 4.08
CA ASN A 178 -1.14 1.24 3.23
C ASN A 178 -0.88 2.73 3.50
N ILE A 179 -0.80 3.14 4.77
CA ILE A 179 -0.46 4.52 5.11
C ILE A 179 0.98 4.84 4.70
N GLY A 180 1.92 3.92 4.90
CA GLY A 180 3.30 4.08 4.45
C GLY A 180 3.40 4.32 2.95
N VAL A 181 2.64 3.58 2.14
CA VAL A 181 2.54 3.80 0.69
C VAL A 181 2.09 5.22 0.37
N LEU A 182 1.11 5.78 1.10
CA LEU A 182 0.65 7.15 0.89
C LEU A 182 1.66 8.20 1.38
N ILE A 183 2.25 8.01 2.56
CA ILE A 183 3.27 8.90 3.13
C ILE A 183 4.51 8.96 2.22
N VAL A 184 4.86 7.88 1.52
CA VAL A 184 5.97 7.87 0.56
C VAL A 184 5.51 8.37 -0.81
N GLY A 185 4.38 7.86 -1.31
CA GLY A 185 3.90 8.12 -2.67
C GLY A 185 3.49 9.56 -2.92
N LEU A 186 2.75 10.20 -1.99
CA LEU A 186 2.28 11.57 -2.19
C LEU A 186 3.42 12.59 -2.29
N PRO A 187 4.45 12.56 -1.42
CA PRO A 187 5.66 13.38 -1.61
C PRO A 187 6.33 13.18 -2.98
N LEU A 188 6.47 11.94 -3.43
CA LEU A 188 7.13 11.62 -4.70
C LEU A 188 6.33 12.08 -5.91
N LEU A 189 5.01 12.02 -5.84
CA LEU A 189 4.13 12.38 -6.96
C LEU A 189 3.82 13.88 -7.02
N THR A 190 3.67 14.53 -5.87
CA THR A 190 3.27 15.95 -5.82
C THR A 190 4.45 16.91 -5.74
N ALA A 191 5.62 16.43 -5.29
CA ALA A 191 6.81 17.23 -4.98
C ALA A 191 6.56 18.39 -4.00
N LYS A 192 5.43 18.42 -3.28
CA LYS A 192 5.07 19.49 -2.32
C LYS A 192 5.73 19.30 -0.95
N VAL A 193 6.07 18.06 -0.61
CA VAL A 193 6.74 17.68 0.64
C VAL A 193 7.95 16.84 0.28
N ARG A 194 9.09 17.07 0.94
CA ARG A 194 10.26 16.19 0.78
C ARG A 194 10.02 14.90 1.56
N LEU A 195 10.46 13.76 1.01
CA LEU A 195 10.29 12.47 1.67
C LEU A 195 10.89 12.45 3.09
N LEU A 196 12.06 13.05 3.29
CA LEU A 196 12.69 13.16 4.61
C LEU A 196 11.82 13.94 5.61
N THR A 197 11.19 15.04 5.17
CA THR A 197 10.27 15.81 6.01
C THR A 197 9.06 14.99 6.44
N ALA A 198 8.51 14.17 5.54
CA ALA A 198 7.41 13.27 5.89
C ALA A 198 7.85 12.20 6.92
N MET A 199 9.08 11.66 6.81
CA MET A 199 9.64 10.72 7.79
C MET A 199 9.87 11.39 9.15
N GLU A 200 10.39 12.62 9.17
CA GLU A 200 10.56 13.41 10.39
C GLU A 200 9.22 13.66 11.08
N TRP A 201 8.17 14.01 10.32
CA TRP A 201 6.82 14.18 10.86
C TRP A 201 6.29 12.90 11.48
N TRP A 202 6.55 11.74 10.85
CA TRP A 202 6.13 10.45 11.42
C TRP A 202 6.85 10.13 12.72
N PHE A 203 8.17 10.34 12.77
CA PHE A 203 8.94 10.14 13.98
C PHE A 203 8.42 11.04 15.12
N ARG A 204 8.30 12.35 14.86
CA ARG A 204 7.81 13.32 15.86
C ARG A 204 6.38 13.03 16.30
N SER A 205 5.49 12.72 15.35
CA SER A 205 4.09 12.39 15.67
C SER A 205 3.96 11.11 16.50
N THR A 206 4.82 10.13 16.27
CA THR A 206 4.87 8.91 17.09
C THR A 206 5.38 9.22 18.50
N ALA A 207 6.45 10.02 18.61
CA ALA A 207 7.00 10.45 19.90
C ALA A 207 5.98 11.26 20.71
N ASP A 208 5.24 12.18 20.07
CA ASP A 208 4.16 12.94 20.71
C ASP A 208 3.08 12.02 21.31
N VAL A 209 2.69 10.96 20.59
CA VAL A 209 1.70 9.99 21.07
C VAL A 209 2.24 9.23 22.28
N LEU A 210 3.49 8.77 22.22
CA LEU A 210 4.13 8.08 23.34
C LEU A 210 4.24 8.97 24.59
N ASN A 211 4.63 10.23 24.42
CA ASN A 211 4.71 11.21 25.52
C ASN A 211 3.33 11.46 26.15
N ARG A 212 2.28 11.61 25.33
CA ARG A 212 0.90 11.76 25.83
C ARG A 212 0.44 10.55 26.63
N ILE A 213 0.77 9.34 26.16
CA ILE A 213 0.47 8.11 26.89
C ILE A 213 1.22 8.09 28.22
N GLY A 214 2.51 8.42 28.23
CA GLY A 214 3.31 8.49 29.45
C GLY A 214 2.72 9.45 30.49
N ASN A 215 2.30 10.63 30.05
CA ASN A 215 1.69 11.64 30.92
C ASN A 215 0.33 11.24 31.51
N LEU A 216 -0.35 10.22 30.97
CA LEU A 216 -1.60 9.71 31.55
C LEU A 216 -1.37 8.77 32.74
N PHE A 217 -0.14 8.25 32.89
CA PHE A 217 0.26 7.31 33.94
C PHE A 217 1.23 7.92 34.97
N SER A 218 1.61 9.18 34.79
CA SER A 218 2.41 9.99 35.74
C SER A 218 1.50 10.84 36.62
#